data_AF-A0A7C6Y0R9-F1
#
_entry.id   AF-A0A7C6Y0R9-F1
#
_cell.length_a   1.000
_cell.length_b   1.000
_cell.length_c   1.000
_cell.angle_alpha   90.00
_cell.angle_beta   90.00
_cell.angle_gamma   90.00
#
_symmetry.space_group_name_H-M   'P 1'
#
loop_
_entity.id
_entity.type
_entity.pdbx_description
1 polymer ?
#
loop_
_entity_poly.entity_id
_entity_poly.type
_entity_poly.pdbx_seq_one_letter_code
_entity_poly.pdbx_strand_id
1 'polypeptide(L)'
;MTKSRSSTNMVTCYSPKLAYNGYTLFSLFGECCIWLIDMNGRFVHNWDVPYTPACYGKLLPNGNLLYAGKAVDPALPFGGIGGHLIELTWDGEIVWEYEDPYMHHDFSRLPNGNTMVLRFVPTPPELHDKIKGGIPGTERDGVIWADSFRE
;
A
#
# COMPACT_ATOMS: atom_id res chain seq x y z
N MET A 1 -21.51 -15.27 -10.50
CA MET A 1 -21.03 -14.49 -11.68
C MET A 1 -21.45 -13.05 -11.52
N THR A 2 -20.53 -12.18 -11.14
CA THR A 2 -20.77 -10.73 -11.13
C THR A 2 -20.60 -10.24 -12.57
N LYS A 3 -21.67 -9.80 -13.22
CA LYS A 3 -21.57 -9.14 -14.53
C LYS A 3 -20.92 -7.78 -14.31
N SER A 4 -19.72 -7.57 -14.83
CA SER A 4 -19.20 -6.22 -15.02
C SER A 4 -20.15 -5.48 -15.98
N ARG A 5 -20.59 -4.28 -15.59
CA ARG A 5 -21.42 -3.42 -16.43
C ARG A 5 -20.48 -2.58 -17.30
N SER A 6 -20.73 -2.53 -18.60
CA SER A 6 -19.97 -1.77 -19.59
C SER A 6 -20.33 -0.28 -19.65
N SER A 7 -21.07 0.25 -18.67
CA SER A 7 -21.44 1.67 -18.65
C SER A 7 -20.28 2.52 -18.15
N THR A 8 -19.97 3.60 -18.87
CA THR A 8 -18.96 4.61 -18.53
C THR A 8 -19.21 5.38 -17.23
N ASN A 9 -20.32 5.12 -16.54
CA ASN A 9 -20.68 5.78 -15.28
C ASN A 9 -20.47 4.79 -14.13
N MET A 10 -19.30 4.86 -13.49
CA MET A 10 -18.91 3.98 -12.38
C MET A 10 -19.69 4.26 -11.08
N VAL A 11 -20.15 5.49 -10.88
CA VAL A 11 -21.04 5.87 -9.77
C VAL A 11 -22.48 5.94 -10.25
N THR A 12 -23.36 5.18 -9.61
CA THR A 12 -24.79 5.09 -9.96
C THR A 12 -25.68 6.02 -9.13
N CYS A 13 -25.24 6.42 -7.94
CA CYS A 13 -25.94 7.35 -7.06
C CYS A 13 -24.92 8.13 -6.23
N TYR A 14 -25.04 9.46 -6.22
CA TYR A 14 -24.28 10.35 -5.35
C TYR A 14 -25.24 11.37 -4.74
N SER A 15 -25.33 11.38 -3.41
CA SER A 15 -26.11 12.36 -2.64
C SER A 15 -25.15 13.20 -1.78
N PRO A 16 -24.82 14.44 -2.17
CA PRO A 16 -23.81 15.27 -1.50
C PRO A 16 -24.12 15.60 -0.03
N LYS A 17 -25.37 15.40 0.40
CA LYS A 17 -25.80 15.60 1.79
C LYS A 17 -25.61 14.36 2.67
N LEU A 18 -25.39 13.20 2.05
CA LEU A 18 -25.28 11.90 2.73
C LEU A 18 -23.91 11.25 2.54
N ALA A 19 -23.03 11.87 1.75
CA ALA A 19 -21.68 11.39 1.48
C ALA A 19 -20.66 12.47 1.81
N TYR A 20 -19.46 12.06 2.20
CA TYR A 20 -18.32 12.96 2.27
C TYR A 20 -17.97 13.40 0.84
N ASN A 21 -17.84 14.71 0.62
CA ASN A 21 -17.55 15.26 -0.70
C ASN A 21 -16.04 15.33 -0.89
N GLY A 22 -15.47 14.40 -1.64
CA GLY A 22 -14.02 14.34 -1.84
C GLY A 22 -13.62 13.54 -3.07
N TYR A 23 -12.44 12.95 -3.01
CA TYR A 23 -11.89 12.09 -4.05
C TYR A 23 -11.62 10.70 -3.49
N THR A 24 -11.68 9.70 -4.38
CA THR A 24 -11.29 8.33 -4.05
C THR A 24 -10.01 8.03 -4.81
N LEU A 25 -8.94 7.73 -4.07
CA LEU A 25 -7.69 7.21 -4.60
C LEU A 25 -7.71 5.69 -4.49
N PHE A 26 -7.40 4.99 -5.56
CA PHE A 26 -7.35 3.53 -5.56
C PHE A 26 -6.32 2.99 -6.55
N SER A 27 -5.85 1.77 -6.29
CA SER A 27 -5.00 1.01 -7.19
C SER A 27 -5.71 -0.28 -7.59
N LEU A 28 -5.57 -0.69 -8.84
CA LEU A 28 -6.06 -1.98 -9.31
C LEU A 28 -4.99 -3.04 -9.09
N PHE A 29 -5.40 -4.20 -8.57
CA PHE A 29 -4.45 -5.25 -8.24
C PHE A 29 -3.77 -5.79 -9.50
N GLY A 30 -2.44 -5.73 -9.54
CA GLY A 30 -1.64 -6.21 -10.66
C GLY A 30 -1.37 -5.17 -11.76
N GLU A 31 -1.90 -3.96 -11.64
CA GLU A 31 -1.61 -2.87 -12.57
C GLU A 31 -0.54 -1.93 -12.00
N CYS A 32 0.29 -1.35 -12.87
CA CYS A 32 1.28 -0.33 -12.51
C CYS A 32 0.69 1.09 -12.62
N CYS A 33 -0.51 1.28 -12.05
CA CYS A 33 -1.19 2.57 -12.08
C CYS A 33 -1.99 2.82 -10.79
N ILE A 34 -2.08 4.09 -10.38
CA ILE A 34 -2.91 4.56 -9.26
C ILE A 34 -3.87 5.62 -9.79
N TRP A 35 -5.16 5.48 -9.49
CA TRP A 35 -6.24 6.30 -10.04
C TRP A 35 -6.85 7.20 -8.98
N LEU A 36 -7.21 8.41 -9.38
CA LEU A 36 -7.99 9.35 -8.59
C LEU A 36 -9.31 9.65 -9.32
N ILE A 37 -10.43 9.45 -8.63
CA ILE A 37 -11.77 9.75 -9.15
C ILE A 37 -12.52 10.74 -8.24
N ASP A 38 -13.43 11.50 -8.83
CA ASP A 38 -14.38 12.33 -8.09
C ASP A 38 -15.60 11.52 -7.62
N MET A 39 -16.49 12.14 -6.84
CA MET A 39 -17.72 11.51 -6.34
C MET A 39 -18.74 11.15 -7.45
N ASN A 40 -18.55 11.63 -8.68
CA ASN A 40 -19.36 11.23 -9.84
C ASN A 40 -18.73 10.05 -10.60
N GLY A 41 -17.60 9.51 -10.13
CA GLY A 41 -16.86 8.44 -10.79
C GLY A 41 -16.08 8.89 -12.02
N ARG A 42 -15.84 10.20 -12.17
CA ARG A 42 -15.01 10.73 -13.26
C ARG A 42 -13.55 10.60 -12.87
N PHE A 43 -12.72 10.14 -13.81
CA PHE A 43 -11.28 10.19 -13.64
C PHE A 43 -10.82 11.65 -13.55
N VAL A 44 -10.07 11.93 -12.50
CA VAL A 44 -9.49 13.24 -12.21
C VAL A 44 -8.02 13.23 -12.60
N HIS A 45 -7.32 12.16 -12.20
CA HIS A 45 -5.90 12.00 -12.46
C HIS A 45 -5.49 10.53 -12.32
N ASN A 46 -4.28 10.20 -12.78
CA ASN A 46 -3.66 8.91 -12.60
C ASN A 46 -2.13 9.02 -12.62
N TRP A 47 -1.47 8.16 -11.87
CA TRP A 47 -0.02 8.02 -11.85
C TRP A 47 0.35 6.68 -12.45
N ASP A 48 1.15 6.69 -13.51
CA ASP A 48 1.92 5.52 -13.93
C ASP A 48 3.05 5.32 -12.93
N VAL A 49 3.15 4.12 -12.35
CA VAL A 49 4.08 3.85 -11.26
C VAL A 49 5.11 2.76 -11.64
N PRO A 50 6.37 2.88 -11.21
CA PRO A 50 7.43 1.95 -11.61
C PRO A 50 7.25 0.54 -11.05
N TYR A 51 6.56 0.40 -9.92
CA TYR A 51 6.30 -0.87 -9.24
C TYR A 51 4.81 -1.04 -9.02
N THR A 52 4.31 -2.25 -9.21
CA THR A 52 2.92 -2.59 -8.89
C THR A 52 2.62 -2.21 -7.44
N PRO A 53 1.52 -1.48 -7.17
CA PRO A 53 1.13 -1.14 -5.81
C PRO A 53 1.00 -2.38 -4.93
N ALA A 54 1.63 -2.34 -3.76
CA ALA A 54 1.58 -3.42 -2.77
C ALA A 54 0.19 -3.56 -2.16
N CYS A 55 -0.37 -2.43 -1.74
CA CYS A 55 -1.71 -2.36 -1.16
C CYS A 55 -2.41 -1.05 -1.52
N TYR A 56 -1.80 0.10 -1.17
CA TYR A 56 -2.43 1.41 -1.34
C TYR A 56 -1.42 2.56 -1.48
N GLY A 57 -1.93 3.74 -1.83
CA GLY A 57 -1.23 5.02 -1.74
C GLY A 57 -2.04 6.05 -0.94
N LYS A 58 -1.42 7.17 -0.59
CA LYS A 58 -2.02 8.31 0.12
C LYS A 58 -1.57 9.61 -0.56
N LEU A 59 -2.50 10.55 -0.70
CA LEU A 59 -2.14 11.93 -1.02
C LEU A 59 -1.61 12.64 0.21
N LEU A 60 -0.47 13.29 0.06
CA LEU A 60 0.15 14.12 1.08
C LEU A 60 -0.41 15.55 1.01
N PRO A 61 -0.28 16.35 2.09
CA PRO A 61 -0.80 17.74 2.11
C PRO A 61 -0.24 18.66 1.02
N ASN A 62 0.95 18.36 0.49
CA ASN A 62 1.57 19.10 -0.61
C ASN A 62 1.02 18.70 -2.01
N GLY A 63 0.11 17.73 -2.08
CA GLY A 63 -0.46 17.22 -3.34
C GLY A 63 0.31 16.03 -3.94
N ASN A 64 1.42 15.61 -3.34
CA ASN A 64 2.18 14.45 -3.79
C ASN A 64 1.47 13.14 -3.44
N LEU A 65 1.73 12.10 -4.23
CA LEU A 65 1.33 10.74 -3.94
C LEU A 65 2.45 10.00 -3.22
N LEU A 66 2.18 9.45 -2.05
CA LEU A 66 3.06 8.49 -1.36
C LEU A 66 2.43 7.10 -1.47
N TYR A 67 3.14 6.12 -2.04
CA TYR A 67 2.59 4.78 -2.22
C TYR A 67 3.62 3.66 -1.96
N ALA A 68 3.13 2.51 -1.49
CA ALA A 68 3.95 1.32 -1.32
C ALA A 68 3.98 0.48 -2.61
N GLY A 69 5.16 0.25 -3.17
CA GLY A 69 5.41 -0.62 -4.31
C GLY A 69 5.90 -2.01 -3.88
N LYS A 70 5.49 -3.05 -4.60
CA LYS A 70 5.98 -4.42 -4.37
C LYS A 70 7.42 -4.57 -4.85
N ALA A 71 8.25 -5.21 -4.05
CA ALA A 71 9.56 -5.69 -4.48
C ALA A 71 9.41 -6.67 -5.67
N VAL A 72 10.31 -6.55 -6.64
CA VAL A 72 10.36 -7.45 -7.81
C VAL A 72 10.84 -8.85 -7.39
N ASP A 73 11.83 -8.92 -6.50
CA ASP A 73 12.35 -10.15 -5.93
C ASP A 73 12.28 -10.08 -4.39
N PRO A 74 11.16 -10.47 -3.77
CA PRO A 74 10.95 -10.29 -2.35
C PRO A 74 11.80 -11.26 -1.52
N ALA A 75 12.43 -10.75 -0.46
CA ALA A 75 13.26 -11.56 0.44
C ALA A 75 12.46 -12.65 1.19
N LEU A 76 11.15 -12.44 1.36
CA LEU A 76 10.24 -13.32 2.08
C LEU A 76 9.00 -13.62 1.24
N PRO A 77 8.49 -14.87 1.22
CA PRO A 77 7.34 -15.27 0.41
C PRO A 77 5.99 -15.00 1.11
N PHE A 78 5.93 -13.98 1.96
CA PHE A 78 4.75 -13.73 2.80
C PHE A 78 3.68 -12.90 2.08
N GLY A 79 2.45 -12.93 2.60
CA GLY A 79 1.45 -11.94 2.20
C GLY A 79 1.89 -10.55 2.64
N GLY A 80 1.45 -9.51 1.93
CA GLY A 80 1.70 -8.13 2.35
C GLY A 80 3.11 -7.61 2.05
N ILE A 81 3.81 -8.21 1.09
CA ILE A 81 5.09 -7.74 0.57
C ILE A 81 4.96 -6.31 0.03
N GLY A 82 5.69 -5.38 0.65
CA GLY A 82 6.08 -4.10 0.08
C GLY A 82 7.45 -4.23 -0.57
N GLY A 83 8.33 -3.27 -0.32
CA GLY A 83 9.70 -3.28 -0.84
C GLY A 83 10.18 -1.87 -1.15
N HIS A 84 9.27 -1.08 -1.71
CA HIS A 84 9.48 0.31 -2.05
C HIS A 84 8.42 1.17 -1.39
N LEU A 85 8.82 2.36 -0.93
CA LEU A 85 7.92 3.44 -0.57
C LEU A 85 8.33 4.68 -1.36
N ILE A 86 7.46 5.17 -2.21
CA ILE A 86 7.81 6.16 -3.23
C ILE A 86 6.89 7.36 -3.12
N GLU A 87 7.48 8.54 -3.13
CA GLU A 87 6.78 9.82 -3.23
C GLU A 87 6.90 10.38 -4.66
N LEU A 88 5.75 10.61 -5.28
CA LEU A 88 5.60 11.15 -6.63
C LEU A 88 4.95 12.53 -6.56
N THR A 89 5.39 13.45 -7.41
CA THR A 89 4.67 14.70 -7.64
C THR A 89 3.31 14.44 -8.30
N TRP A 90 2.47 15.47 -8.38
CA TRP A 90 1.23 15.41 -9.17
C TRP A 90 1.49 15.04 -10.64
N ASP A 91 2.63 15.42 -11.21
CA ASP A 91 2.97 15.13 -12.61
C ASP A 91 3.65 13.75 -12.79
N GLY A 92 3.81 12.97 -11.71
CA GLY A 92 4.40 11.63 -11.75
C GLY A 92 5.93 11.58 -11.65
N GLU A 93 6.57 12.67 -11.22
CA GLU A 93 8.02 12.68 -10.99
C GLU A 93 8.35 12.10 -9.60
N ILE A 94 9.29 11.15 -9.53
CA ILE A 94 9.77 10.63 -8.24
C ILE A 94 10.62 11.69 -7.55
N VAL A 95 10.21 12.09 -6.35
CA VAL A 95 10.94 13.08 -5.53
C VAL A 95 11.57 12.47 -4.29
N TRP A 96 11.14 11.27 -3.90
CA TRP A 96 11.73 10.51 -2.80
C TRP A 96 11.41 9.01 -2.93
N GLU A 97 12.35 8.17 -2.51
CA GLU A 97 12.18 6.72 -2.47
C GLU A 97 12.91 6.13 -1.27
N TYR A 98 12.27 5.15 -0.62
CA TYR A 98 12.86 4.27 0.37
C TYR A 98 12.70 2.83 -0.07
N GLU A 99 13.79 2.07 0.00
CA GLU A 99 13.82 0.65 -0.34
C GLU A 99 14.21 -0.17 0.91
N ASP A 100 13.43 -1.21 1.18
CA ASP A 100 13.74 -2.21 2.20
C ASP A 100 13.15 -3.56 1.78
N PRO A 101 13.99 -4.59 1.53
CA PRO A 101 13.51 -5.88 1.04
C PRO A 101 12.61 -6.64 2.04
N TYR A 102 12.53 -6.17 3.29
CA TYR A 102 11.67 -6.70 4.34
C TYR A 102 10.48 -5.79 4.65
N MET A 103 10.27 -4.72 3.90
CA MET A 103 9.13 -3.84 4.11
C MET A 103 7.82 -4.59 3.91
N HIS A 104 6.98 -4.52 4.93
CA HIS A 104 5.57 -4.88 4.84
C HIS A 104 4.84 -3.66 4.25
N HIS A 105 3.79 -3.88 3.47
CA HIS A 105 3.12 -2.86 2.63
C HIS A 105 2.52 -1.62 3.34
N ASP A 106 2.56 -1.53 4.67
CA ASP A 106 1.87 -0.49 5.43
C ASP A 106 2.84 0.62 5.88
N PHE A 107 2.36 1.87 5.87
CA PHE A 107 3.17 3.05 6.14
C PHE A 107 2.35 4.25 6.63
N SER A 108 3.04 5.19 7.26
CA SER A 108 2.50 6.48 7.68
C SER A 108 3.55 7.57 7.64
N ARG A 109 3.28 8.65 6.89
CA ARG A 109 4.04 9.91 7.00
C ARG A 109 3.54 10.63 8.25
N LEU A 110 4.45 10.89 9.18
CA LEU A 110 4.16 11.49 10.48
C LEU A 110 4.16 13.03 10.39
N PRO A 111 3.50 13.73 11.34
CA PRO A 111 3.46 15.20 11.34
C PRO A 111 4.83 15.89 11.45
N ASN A 112 5.84 15.20 11.98
CA ASN A 112 7.22 15.69 12.08
C ASN A 112 8.00 15.57 10.74
N GLY A 113 7.40 14.98 9.70
CA GLY A 113 8.02 14.75 8.40
C GLY A 113 8.69 13.38 8.24
N ASN A 114 8.90 12.64 9.33
CA ASN A 114 9.43 11.27 9.27
C ASN A 114 8.40 10.29 8.71
N THR A 115 8.86 9.13 8.25
CA THR A 115 7.99 8.10 7.70
C THR A 115 8.14 6.80 8.47
N MET A 116 7.06 6.39 9.13
CA MET A 116 7.00 5.09 9.77
C MET A 116 6.56 4.04 8.75
N VAL A 117 7.28 2.93 8.68
CA VAL A 117 6.97 1.74 7.87
C VAL A 117 6.84 0.52 8.75
N LEU A 118 6.05 -0.45 8.29
CA LEU A 118 6.01 -1.78 8.88
C LEU A 118 7.04 -2.68 8.18
N ARG A 119 7.73 -3.52 8.95
CA ARG A 119 8.80 -4.38 8.45
C ARG A 119 8.72 -5.77 9.07
N PHE A 120 8.96 -6.79 8.26
CA PHE A 120 9.17 -8.15 8.74
C PHE A 120 10.52 -8.26 9.46
N VAL A 121 10.49 -8.75 10.70
CA VAL A 121 11.68 -9.06 11.49
C VAL A 121 11.62 -10.49 12.03
N PRO A 122 12.76 -11.17 12.19
CA PRO A 122 12.78 -12.44 12.89
C PRO A 122 12.37 -12.20 14.34
N THR A 123 11.44 -13.01 14.83
CA THR A 123 11.03 -12.95 16.23
C THR A 123 12.19 -13.41 17.12
N PRO A 124 12.53 -12.68 18.19
CA PRO A 124 13.57 -13.08 19.13
C PRO A 124 13.32 -14.49 19.72
N PRO A 125 14.33 -15.38 19.80
CA PRO A 125 14.17 -16.75 20.29
C PRO A 125 13.48 -16.86 21.66
N GLU A 126 13.76 -15.92 22.57
CA GLU A 126 13.17 -15.87 23.91
C GLU A 126 11.65 -15.63 23.94
N LEU A 127 11.07 -15.25 22.80
CA LEU A 127 9.63 -15.09 22.63
C LEU A 127 8.95 -16.30 21.98
N HIS A 128 9.70 -17.23 21.38
CA HIS A 128 9.12 -18.34 20.60
C HIS A 128 8.15 -19.19 21.42
N ASP A 129 8.53 -19.64 22.61
CA ASP A 129 7.69 -20.46 23.50
C ASP A 129 6.45 -19.72 24.05
N LYS A 130 6.45 -18.38 23.96
CA LYS A 130 5.34 -17.54 24.41
C LYS A 130 4.27 -17.39 23.33
N ILE A 131 4.57 -17.69 22.07
CA ILE A 131 3.62 -17.63 20.96
C ILE A 131 2.67 -18.83 21.08
N LYS A 132 1.36 -18.54 21.10
CA LYS A 132 0.31 -19.56 21.23
C LYS A 132 -0.50 -19.81 19.95
N GLY A 133 -0.23 -19.04 18.90
CA GLY A 133 -0.91 -19.14 17.59
C GLY A 133 0.04 -19.54 16.46
N GLY A 134 -0.49 -19.55 15.23
CA GLY A 134 0.23 -19.97 14.04
C GLY A 134 -0.04 -21.43 13.65
N ILE A 135 0.57 -21.87 12.55
CA ILE A 135 0.49 -23.24 12.04
C ILE A 135 1.88 -23.88 12.22
N PRO A 136 2.05 -24.86 13.12
CA PRO A 136 3.34 -25.51 13.33
C PRO A 136 3.89 -26.13 12.04
N GLY A 137 5.19 -25.96 11.79
CA GLY A 137 5.88 -26.49 10.61
C GLY A 137 5.82 -25.59 9.38
N THR A 138 5.21 -24.41 9.48
CA THR A 138 5.20 -23.39 8.41
C THR A 138 6.25 -22.30 8.59
N GLU A 139 7.05 -22.39 9.66
CA GLU A 139 8.16 -21.49 9.91
C GLU A 139 9.19 -21.58 8.78
N ARG A 140 9.62 -20.42 8.28
CA ARG A 140 10.66 -20.37 7.23
C ARG A 140 12.01 -20.58 7.89
N ASP A 141 12.70 -21.66 7.52
CA ASP A 141 14.01 -22.02 8.06
C ASP A 141 14.02 -22.13 9.60
N GLY A 142 12.89 -22.54 10.19
CA GLY A 142 12.69 -22.62 11.64
C GLY A 142 12.53 -21.26 12.32
N VAL A 143 12.41 -20.17 11.57
CA VAL A 143 12.26 -18.81 12.08
C VAL A 143 10.80 -18.39 12.04
N ILE A 144 10.31 -17.92 13.18
CA ILE A 144 9.04 -17.20 13.29
C ILE A 144 9.31 -15.73 12.96
N TRP A 145 8.48 -15.13 12.12
CA TRP A 145 8.58 -13.72 11.72
C TRP A 145 7.44 -12.90 12.33
N ALA A 146 7.70 -11.64 12.61
CA ALA A 146 6.74 -10.69 13.14
C ALA A 146 6.86 -9.34 12.43
N ASP A 147 5.83 -8.51 12.59
CA ASP A 147 5.86 -7.11 12.17
C ASP A 147 6.50 -6.23 13.24
N SER A 148 7.33 -5.29 12.78
CA SER A 148 7.94 -4.26 13.61
C SER A 148 7.88 -2.91 12.90
N PHE A 149 7.81 -1.83 13.68
CA PHE A 149 7.84 -0.48 13.15
C PHE A 149 9.29 -0.01 12.98
N ARG A 150 9.53 0.74 11.90
CA ARG A 150 10.75 1.51 11.66
C ARG A 150 10.35 2.93 11.26
N GLU A 151 10.97 3.94 11.85
CA GLU A 151 10.80 5.36 11.52
C GLU A 151 12.08 5.92 10.90
#